data_AF-A0A0C2IAX3-F1
#
_entry.id   AF-A0A0C2IAX3-F1
#
_cell.length_a   1.000
_cell.length_b   1.000
_cell.length_c   1.000
_cell.angle_alpha   90.00
_cell.angle_beta   90.00
_cell.angle_gamma   90.00
#
_symmetry.space_group_name_H-M   'P 1'
#
loop_
_entity.id
_entity.type
_entity.pdbx_description
1 polymer ?
#
loop_
_entity_poly.entity_id
_entity_poly.type
_entity_poly.pdbx_seq_one_letter_code
_entity_poly.pdbx_strand_id
1 'polypeptide(L)'
;MRASPLSNAMTLFYSVQAALRTASDEVLSSLQRSKEQLQLMPRMQKTSEEKERASTLRPFEVEVQNAEQALQRIKDDGKWGQPLAWRNAAKVVKTAEKALEKQQLHVSSPVALENRMRRVEEHNSKADDRALKVDKLERDIADASTWIETGRRLRTQLDALGDTLLRDGWVHGDTLTVLDSLLQQLKRRDVNTAEQIAKNLIFQKKPSPDVITQWGQETGELLSIARAEGSVGFTALASFTPVVTSAVDLALRNCMPRVRSSVMQDREPADRWYHLAHQMTTPELFIHSVQWAFYWAGFQHAQEFSKDLSQASAHEEHSSGSFLKSFRSEFERWAGAKINAMGYPGVKSFFGTLALGGTTAEAHLGADFGIIVDIEVGGLVVRKVALLQGKVSNNGRADIGSEPSGPNKLTQLQKLNDPQQDFYVFYHRAQRHASFPWPTVTRASALVTPTTDLLAKSISVSTRESGWDWASFVAFGLCSATSGIGRLLGEHEDALAVLSKGDRNLLPSRLIFVTAGGGDRSLELRNRVKNHYSMEGTSYQRSMKAGGGSDMQMRMR
;
A
#
# COMPACT_ATOMS: atom_id res chain seq x y z
N MET A 1 0.19 18.86 -26.04
CA MET A 1 0.58 18.34 -24.71
C MET A 1 -0.60 17.58 -24.13
N ARG A 2 -0.55 16.24 -24.09
CA ARG A 2 -1.59 15.45 -23.38
C ARG A 2 -1.35 15.64 -21.88
N ALA A 3 -2.38 16.06 -21.14
CA ALA A 3 -2.33 16.14 -19.68
C ALA A 3 -1.89 14.79 -19.10
N SER A 4 -1.04 14.79 -18.07
CA SER A 4 -0.63 13.54 -17.44
C SER A 4 -1.85 12.79 -16.87
N PRO A 5 -1.84 11.45 -16.83
CA PRO A 5 -2.92 10.67 -16.21
C PRO A 5 -3.25 11.15 -14.78
N LEU A 6 -2.25 11.65 -14.05
CA LEU A 6 -2.38 12.21 -12.70
C LEU A 6 -3.19 13.52 -12.69
N SER A 7 -2.98 14.39 -13.69
CA SER A 7 -3.74 15.65 -13.83
C SER A 7 -5.22 15.37 -14.09
N ASN A 8 -5.54 14.40 -14.94
CA ASN A 8 -6.93 14.02 -15.21
C ASN A 8 -7.57 13.39 -13.96
N ALA A 9 -6.80 12.58 -13.21
CA ALA A 9 -7.27 11.97 -11.97
C ALA A 9 -7.58 13.03 -10.90
N MET A 10 -6.73 14.06 -10.76
CA MET A 10 -7.00 15.18 -9.87
C MET A 10 -8.27 15.95 -10.25
N THR A 11 -8.45 16.29 -11.53
CA THR A 11 -9.67 17.02 -11.97
C THR A 11 -10.94 16.23 -11.66
N LEU A 12 -10.94 14.93 -11.95
CA LEU A 12 -12.09 14.07 -11.69
C LEU A 12 -12.29 13.85 -10.18
N PHE A 13 -11.21 13.71 -9.42
CA PHE A 13 -11.25 13.63 -7.96
C PHE A 13 -11.91 14.87 -7.34
N TYR A 14 -11.53 16.08 -7.76
CA TYR A 14 -12.19 17.30 -7.29
C TYR A 14 -13.66 17.36 -7.67
N SER A 15 -14.03 16.84 -8.84
CA SER A 15 -15.43 16.74 -9.27
C SER A 15 -16.24 15.79 -8.37
N VAL A 16 -15.65 14.64 -7.99
CA VAL A 16 -16.25 13.69 -7.03
C VAL A 16 -16.40 14.33 -5.65
N GLN A 17 -15.36 15.00 -5.13
CA GLN A 17 -15.43 15.70 -3.85
C GLN A 17 -16.50 16.80 -3.85
N ALA A 18 -16.59 17.60 -4.91
CA ALA A 18 -17.60 18.62 -5.07
C ALA A 18 -19.01 18.01 -5.09
N ALA A 19 -19.23 16.95 -5.87
CA ALA A 19 -20.53 16.26 -5.93
C ALA A 19 -20.94 15.67 -4.58
N LEU A 20 -20.00 15.04 -3.86
CA LEU A 20 -20.26 14.50 -2.51
C LEU A 20 -20.61 15.62 -1.53
N ARG A 21 -19.89 16.75 -1.58
CA ARG A 21 -20.16 17.91 -0.73
C ARG A 21 -21.53 18.50 -1.01
N THR A 22 -21.86 18.77 -2.28
CA THR A 22 -23.17 19.31 -2.67
C THR A 22 -24.30 18.39 -2.25
N ALA A 23 -24.18 17.08 -2.50
CA ALA A 23 -25.19 16.11 -2.08
C ALA A 23 -25.32 16.06 -0.54
N SER A 24 -24.20 16.15 0.19
CA SER A 24 -24.20 16.18 1.66
C SER A 24 -24.92 17.42 2.21
N ASP A 25 -24.63 18.59 1.65
CA ASP A 25 -25.24 19.85 2.08
C ASP A 25 -26.76 19.86 1.81
N GLU A 26 -27.20 19.29 0.68
CA GLU A 26 -28.61 19.11 0.35
C GLU A 26 -29.33 18.16 1.32
N VAL A 27 -28.75 16.99 1.60
CA VAL A 27 -29.32 15.99 2.51
C VAL A 27 -29.37 16.52 3.95
N LEU A 28 -28.33 17.23 4.39
CA LEU A 28 -28.29 17.83 5.72
C LEU A 28 -29.34 18.93 5.87
N SER A 29 -29.55 19.75 4.84
CA SER A 29 -30.63 20.73 4.79
C SER A 29 -32.01 20.07 4.83
N SER A 30 -32.20 18.96 4.12
CA SER A 30 -33.45 18.19 4.14
C SER A 30 -33.70 17.57 5.51
N LEU A 31 -32.66 17.02 6.15
CA LEU A 31 -32.73 16.44 7.49
C LEU A 31 -33.16 17.48 8.53
N GLN A 32 -32.58 18.68 8.48
CA GLN A 32 -32.96 19.78 9.37
C GLN A 32 -34.43 20.17 9.19
N ARG A 33 -34.88 20.36 7.94
CA ARG A 33 -36.29 20.65 7.64
C ARG A 33 -37.23 19.55 8.13
N SER A 34 -36.92 18.28 7.90
CA SER A 34 -37.76 17.17 8.36
C SER A 34 -37.82 17.10 9.89
N LYS A 35 -36.71 17.38 10.59
CA LYS A 35 -36.68 17.45 12.06
C LYS A 35 -37.52 18.61 12.60
N GLU A 36 -37.42 19.79 12.00
CA GLU A 36 -38.24 20.96 12.38
C GLU A 36 -39.73 20.69 12.15
N GLN A 37 -40.10 20.11 11.00
CA GLN A 37 -41.48 19.73 10.70
C GLN A 37 -42.03 18.69 11.68
N LEU A 38 -41.21 17.71 12.08
CA LEU A 38 -41.59 16.71 13.06
C LEU A 38 -41.82 17.35 14.44
N GLN A 39 -40.96 18.28 14.87
CA GLN A 39 -41.13 19.01 16.12
C GLN A 39 -42.42 19.85 16.15
N LEU A 40 -42.80 20.44 15.01
CA LEU A 40 -44.04 21.22 14.85
C LEU A 40 -45.30 20.34 14.68
N MET A 41 -45.15 19.01 14.56
CA MET A 41 -46.26 18.06 14.41
C MET A 41 -46.28 17.02 15.53
N PRO A 42 -46.72 17.40 16.75
CA PRO A 42 -46.96 16.43 17.80
C PRO A 42 -48.03 15.41 17.36
N ARG A 43 -47.83 14.14 17.73
CA ARG A 43 -48.77 13.06 17.42
C ARG A 43 -50.14 13.38 18.02
N MET A 44 -51.18 13.36 17.19
CA MET A 44 -52.56 13.47 17.64
C MET A 44 -53.04 12.09 18.09
N GLN A 45 -53.63 12.02 19.29
CA GLN A 45 -54.27 10.78 19.76
C GLN A 45 -55.68 10.69 19.19
N LYS A 46 -56.12 9.47 18.88
CA LYS A 46 -57.52 9.21 18.52
C LYS A 46 -58.44 9.46 19.71
N THR A 47 -59.64 9.93 19.43
CA THR A 47 -60.71 10.11 20.41
C THR A 47 -61.82 9.07 20.21
N SER A 48 -62.68 8.91 21.21
CA SER A 48 -63.88 8.06 21.17
C SER A 48 -65.13 8.89 21.46
N GLU A 49 -66.30 8.36 21.10
CA GLU A 49 -67.59 9.00 21.42
C GLU A 49 -67.72 9.23 22.93
N GLU A 50 -67.37 8.23 23.74
CA GLU A 50 -67.41 8.31 25.20
C GLU A 50 -66.53 9.44 25.75
N LYS A 51 -65.34 9.64 25.19
CA LYS A 51 -64.43 10.74 25.58
C LYS A 51 -64.97 12.11 25.18
N GLU A 52 -65.55 12.23 23.98
CA GLU A 52 -66.21 13.46 23.53
C GLU A 52 -67.46 13.79 24.37
N ARG A 53 -68.24 12.76 24.73
CA ARG A 53 -69.39 12.87 25.63
C ARG A 53 -68.95 13.32 27.02
N ALA A 54 -67.96 12.68 27.61
CA ALA A 54 -67.41 13.05 28.92
C ALA A 54 -66.85 14.49 28.88
N SER A 55 -66.12 14.85 27.84
CA SER A 55 -65.64 16.23 27.59
C SER A 55 -66.78 17.26 27.59
N THR A 56 -67.87 16.94 26.89
CA THR A 56 -69.04 17.84 26.78
C THR A 56 -69.79 17.99 28.10
N LEU A 57 -69.84 16.95 28.94
CA LEU A 57 -70.52 16.94 30.24
C LEU A 57 -69.66 17.50 31.38
N ARG A 58 -68.33 17.43 31.25
CA ARG A 58 -67.37 17.84 32.29
C ARG A 58 -67.59 19.24 32.87
N PRO A 59 -67.90 20.31 32.09
CA PRO A 59 -68.15 21.63 32.67
C PRO A 59 -69.35 21.62 33.64
N PHE A 60 -70.40 20.87 33.31
CA PHE A 60 -71.61 20.75 34.13
C PHE A 60 -71.37 19.87 35.36
N GLU A 61 -70.59 18.80 35.22
CA GLU A 61 -70.16 17.96 36.36
C GLU A 61 -69.29 18.76 37.35
N VAL A 62 -68.36 19.57 36.84
CA VAL A 62 -67.52 20.46 37.65
C VAL A 62 -68.35 21.57 38.31
N GLU A 63 -69.35 22.11 37.62
CA GLU A 63 -70.26 23.11 38.18
C GLU A 63 -71.10 22.54 39.34
N VAL A 64 -71.60 21.30 39.20
CA VAL A 64 -72.25 20.58 40.29
C VAL A 64 -71.29 20.34 41.45
N GLN A 65 -70.08 19.81 41.20
CA GLN A 65 -69.09 19.59 42.25
C GLN A 65 -68.70 20.88 42.98
N ASN A 66 -68.51 21.98 42.27
CA ASN A 66 -68.19 23.28 42.86
C ASN A 66 -69.36 23.80 43.71
N ALA A 67 -70.61 23.64 43.24
CA ALA A 67 -71.80 24.03 43.99
C ALA A 67 -71.98 23.18 45.25
N GLU A 68 -71.73 21.86 45.17
CA GLU A 68 -71.76 20.93 46.31
C GLU A 68 -70.68 21.25 47.33
N GLN A 69 -69.44 21.49 46.88
CA GLN A 69 -68.35 21.92 47.76
C GLN A 69 -68.65 23.26 48.43
N ALA A 70 -69.25 24.22 47.72
CA ALA A 70 -69.65 25.50 48.31
C ALA A 70 -70.75 25.31 49.36
N LEU A 71 -71.73 24.45 49.12
CA LEU A 71 -72.75 24.09 50.10
C LEU A 71 -72.15 23.38 51.32
N GLN A 72 -71.18 22.49 51.11
CA GLN A 72 -70.49 21.76 52.17
C GLN A 72 -69.64 22.70 53.05
N ARG A 73 -68.90 23.64 52.45
CA ARG A 73 -68.17 24.69 53.20
C ARG A 73 -69.10 25.52 54.07
N ILE A 74 -70.31 25.86 53.60
CA ILE A 74 -71.31 26.57 54.40
C ILE A 74 -71.81 25.72 55.58
N LYS A 75 -71.85 24.39 55.45
CA LYS A 75 -72.19 23.45 56.54
C LYS A 75 -71.05 23.32 57.55
N ASP A 76 -69.81 23.21 57.06
CA ASP A 76 -68.62 22.94 57.86
C ASP A 76 -68.11 24.19 58.63
N ASP A 77 -68.30 25.40 58.08
CA ASP A 77 -67.99 26.68 58.74
C ASP A 77 -68.88 27.00 59.97
N GLY A 78 -69.73 26.06 60.41
CA GLY A 78 -70.59 26.24 61.59
C GLY A 78 -71.67 27.32 61.45
N LYS A 79 -71.90 27.84 60.24
CA LYS A 79 -72.88 28.91 59.96
C LYS A 79 -74.31 28.39 59.82
N TRP A 80 -74.76 27.56 60.76
CA TRP A 80 -76.18 27.21 60.89
C TRP A 80 -77.08 28.43 61.21
N GLY A 81 -76.48 29.57 61.56
CA GLY A 81 -77.16 30.85 61.77
C GLY A 81 -77.52 31.65 60.51
N GLN A 82 -77.20 31.19 59.29
CA GLN A 82 -77.55 31.89 58.03
C GLN A 82 -78.44 31.05 57.10
N PRO A 83 -79.72 30.83 57.45
CA PRO A 83 -80.65 29.97 56.69
C PRO A 83 -80.89 30.45 55.25
N LEU A 84 -80.76 31.75 55.00
CA LEU A 84 -80.86 32.33 53.65
C LEU A 84 -79.66 31.95 52.77
N ALA A 85 -78.44 31.94 53.33
CA ALA A 85 -77.23 31.55 52.60
C ALA A 85 -77.25 30.06 52.23
N TRP A 86 -77.68 29.21 53.16
CA TRP A 86 -77.86 27.77 52.90
C TRP A 86 -78.94 27.50 51.85
N ARG A 87 -80.11 28.15 51.95
CA ARG A 87 -81.18 28.01 50.94
C ARG A 87 -80.74 28.49 49.56
N ASN A 88 -79.96 29.56 49.48
CA ASN A 88 -79.44 30.06 48.21
C ASN A 88 -78.39 29.11 47.63
N ALA A 89 -77.47 28.58 48.43
CA ALA A 89 -76.49 27.57 47.98
C ALA A 89 -77.16 26.26 47.55
N ALA A 90 -78.17 25.78 48.29
CA ALA A 90 -78.96 24.60 47.91
C ALA A 90 -79.75 24.82 46.62
N LYS A 91 -80.27 26.05 46.37
CA LYS A 91 -80.86 26.42 45.09
C LYS A 91 -79.83 26.40 43.95
N VAL A 92 -78.60 26.85 44.21
CA VAL A 92 -77.51 26.83 43.22
C VAL A 92 -77.14 25.39 42.85
N VAL A 93 -76.99 24.49 43.83
CA VAL A 93 -76.79 23.03 43.58
C VAL A 93 -77.93 22.48 42.73
N LYS A 94 -79.18 22.70 43.13
CA LYS A 94 -80.35 22.20 42.39
C LYS A 94 -80.48 22.79 40.98
N THR A 95 -79.94 23.99 40.76
CA THR A 95 -79.90 24.62 39.43
C THR A 95 -78.80 24.00 38.57
N ALA A 96 -77.63 23.74 39.14
CA ALA A 96 -76.53 23.04 38.48
C ALA A 96 -76.89 21.59 38.14
N GLU A 97 -77.55 20.86 39.05
CA GLU A 97 -78.06 19.50 38.81
C GLU A 97 -79.07 19.46 37.65
N LYS A 98 -80.03 20.40 37.65
CA LYS A 98 -81.00 20.52 36.54
C LYS A 98 -80.34 20.88 35.21
N ALA A 99 -79.29 21.70 35.24
CA ALA A 99 -78.52 22.05 34.05
C ALA A 99 -77.76 20.81 33.51
N LEU A 100 -77.15 20.02 34.39
CA LEU A 100 -76.50 18.76 34.05
C LEU A 100 -77.49 17.75 33.46
N GLU A 101 -78.65 17.55 34.10
CA GLU A 101 -79.69 16.61 33.65
C GLU A 101 -80.25 17.02 32.27
N LYS A 102 -80.54 18.31 32.08
CA LYS A 102 -80.97 18.86 30.78
C LYS A 102 -79.92 18.64 29.70
N GLN A 103 -78.64 18.83 30.05
CA GLN A 103 -77.55 18.61 29.11
C GLN A 103 -77.35 17.11 28.81
N GLN A 104 -77.46 16.22 29.80
CA GLN A 104 -77.41 14.77 29.61
C GLN A 104 -78.50 14.30 28.64
N LEU A 105 -79.73 14.81 28.77
CA LEU A 105 -80.84 14.55 27.84
C LEU A 105 -80.54 15.08 26.44
N HIS A 106 -80.01 16.30 26.33
CA HIS A 106 -79.65 16.89 25.04
C HIS A 106 -78.53 16.11 24.31
N VAL A 107 -77.47 15.77 25.04
CA VAL A 107 -76.33 14.99 24.55
C VAL A 107 -76.75 13.56 24.17
N SER A 108 -77.77 13.00 24.83
CA SER A 108 -78.31 11.67 24.50
C SER A 108 -79.29 11.68 23.33
N SER A 109 -79.64 12.83 22.75
CA SER A 109 -80.53 12.89 21.59
C SER A 109 -79.88 12.28 20.33
N PRO A 110 -80.68 11.68 19.40
CA PRO A 110 -80.15 11.06 18.19
C PRO A 110 -79.31 12.03 17.33
N VAL A 111 -79.79 13.27 17.18
CA VAL A 111 -79.10 14.32 16.43
C VAL A 111 -77.78 14.74 17.09
N ALA A 112 -77.73 14.80 18.42
CA ALA A 112 -76.49 15.14 19.14
C ALA A 112 -75.47 13.99 19.09
N LEU A 113 -75.93 12.73 19.13
CA LEU A 113 -75.08 11.55 18.96
C LEU A 113 -74.45 11.52 17.56
N GLU A 114 -75.25 11.68 16.51
CA GLU A 114 -74.77 11.69 15.11
C GLU A 114 -73.74 12.80 14.88
N ASN A 115 -74.01 14.00 15.40
CA ASN A 115 -73.07 15.11 15.32
C ASN A 115 -71.75 14.86 16.07
N ARG A 116 -71.79 14.18 17.23
CA ARG A 116 -70.56 13.78 17.95
C ARG A 116 -69.80 12.72 17.20
N MET A 117 -70.47 11.68 16.70
CA MET A 117 -69.86 10.64 15.89
C MET A 117 -69.14 11.24 14.68
N ARG A 118 -69.78 12.16 13.95
CA ARG A 118 -69.13 12.88 12.84
C ARG A 118 -67.88 13.66 13.28
N ARG A 119 -67.93 14.35 14.43
CA ARG A 119 -66.74 15.06 14.98
C ARG A 119 -65.62 14.09 15.36
N VAL A 120 -65.95 12.94 15.94
CA VAL A 120 -64.99 11.88 16.27
C VAL A 120 -64.35 11.32 15.01
N GLU A 121 -65.15 11.03 13.98
CA GLU A 121 -64.67 10.55 12.67
C GLU A 121 -63.76 11.59 12.01
N GLU A 122 -64.17 12.85 11.93
CA GLU A 122 -63.35 13.95 11.38
C GLU A 122 -62.04 14.12 12.15
N HIS A 123 -62.06 14.05 13.49
CA HIS A 123 -60.86 14.14 14.31
C HIS A 123 -59.94 12.93 14.07
N ASN A 124 -60.49 11.72 14.08
CA ASN A 124 -59.72 10.49 13.92
C ASN A 124 -59.12 10.39 12.52
N SER A 125 -59.84 10.81 11.47
CA SER A 125 -59.30 10.94 10.11
C SER A 125 -58.11 11.90 10.07
N LYS A 126 -58.21 13.07 10.72
CA LYS A 126 -57.07 14.02 10.82
C LYS A 126 -55.91 13.45 11.63
N ALA A 127 -56.19 12.66 12.66
CA ALA A 127 -55.16 11.99 13.46
C ALA A 127 -54.42 10.92 12.64
N ASP A 128 -55.14 10.15 11.82
CA ASP A 128 -54.57 9.16 10.90
C ASP A 128 -53.70 9.82 9.82
N ASP A 129 -54.19 10.88 9.16
CA ASP A 129 -53.41 11.64 8.19
C ASP A 129 -52.11 12.22 8.79
N ARG A 130 -52.19 12.67 10.06
CA ARG A 130 -51.02 13.20 10.77
C ARG A 130 -50.04 12.09 11.15
N ALA A 131 -50.54 10.93 11.60
CA ALA A 131 -49.71 9.76 11.89
C ALA A 131 -48.92 9.33 10.64
N LEU A 132 -49.59 9.22 9.48
CA LEU A 132 -48.92 8.89 8.22
C LEU A 132 -47.83 9.90 7.82
N LYS A 133 -48.08 11.20 8.04
CA LYS A 133 -47.07 12.25 7.79
C LYS A 133 -45.88 12.16 8.76
N VAL A 134 -46.14 11.88 10.05
CA VAL A 134 -45.11 11.66 11.06
C VAL A 134 -44.26 10.44 10.69
N ASP A 135 -44.87 9.30 10.36
CA ASP A 135 -44.17 8.08 9.96
C ASP A 135 -43.34 8.28 8.68
N LYS A 136 -43.81 9.12 7.76
CA LYS A 136 -43.03 9.52 6.58
C LYS A 136 -41.82 10.36 6.97
N LEU A 137 -41.98 11.39 7.81
CA LEU A 137 -40.87 12.22 8.27
C LEU A 137 -39.84 11.42 9.07
N GLU A 138 -40.28 10.50 9.93
CA GLU A 138 -39.38 9.61 10.68
C GLU A 138 -38.54 8.74 9.74
N ARG A 139 -39.14 8.19 8.67
CA ARG A 139 -38.41 7.48 7.61
C ARG A 139 -37.43 8.38 6.86
N ASP A 140 -37.88 9.56 6.42
CA ASP A 140 -37.03 10.52 5.70
C ASP A 140 -35.82 10.94 6.57
N ILE A 141 -36.02 11.12 7.89
CA ILE A 141 -34.95 11.41 8.86
C ILE A 141 -33.97 10.24 8.99
N ALA A 142 -34.49 9.01 9.09
CA ALA A 142 -33.66 7.82 9.18
C ALA A 142 -32.81 7.62 7.91
N ASP A 143 -33.43 7.73 6.73
CA ASP A 143 -32.76 7.59 5.43
C ASP A 143 -31.68 8.67 5.24
N ALA A 144 -32.00 9.94 5.54
CA ALA A 144 -31.04 11.03 5.46
C ALA A 144 -29.88 10.86 6.46
N SER A 145 -30.14 10.35 7.66
CA SER A 145 -29.10 10.08 8.66
C SER A 145 -28.15 8.96 8.20
N THR A 146 -28.69 7.86 7.67
CA THR A 146 -27.91 6.77 7.08
C THR A 146 -27.08 7.27 5.89
N TRP A 147 -27.66 8.13 5.04
CA TRP A 147 -26.97 8.72 3.91
C TRP A 147 -25.77 9.56 4.39
N ILE A 148 -25.94 10.43 5.38
CA ILE A 148 -24.86 11.29 5.92
C ILE A 148 -23.73 10.45 6.51
N GLU A 149 -24.07 9.39 7.26
CA GLU A 149 -23.06 8.50 7.83
C GLU A 149 -22.23 7.81 6.75
N THR A 150 -22.90 7.30 5.72
CA THR A 150 -22.26 6.65 4.57
C THR A 150 -21.41 7.66 3.77
N GLY A 151 -21.93 8.87 3.56
CA GLY A 151 -21.21 9.96 2.92
C GLY A 151 -19.95 10.37 3.68
N ARG A 152 -19.97 10.35 5.02
CA ARG A 152 -18.79 10.60 5.85
C ARG A 152 -17.74 9.50 5.67
N ARG A 153 -18.13 8.22 5.66
CA ARG A 153 -17.19 7.10 5.40
C ARG A 153 -16.57 7.18 4.01
N LEU A 154 -17.38 7.47 2.99
CA LEU A 154 -16.91 7.70 1.62
C LEU A 154 -15.91 8.87 1.57
N ARG A 155 -16.20 9.99 2.25
CA ARG A 155 -15.28 11.12 2.35
C ARG A 155 -13.94 10.72 2.94
N THR A 156 -13.92 9.98 4.05
CA THR A 156 -12.66 9.50 4.66
C THR A 156 -11.83 8.65 3.68
N GLN A 157 -12.45 7.81 2.86
CA GLN A 157 -11.73 7.04 1.84
C GLN A 157 -11.15 7.94 0.74
N LEU A 158 -11.92 8.94 0.31
CA LEU A 158 -11.49 9.92 -0.71
C LEU A 158 -10.40 10.85 -0.19
N ASP A 159 -10.42 11.24 1.08
CA ASP A 159 -9.39 12.10 1.67
C ASP A 159 -8.01 11.42 1.60
N ALA A 160 -7.93 10.10 1.85
CA ALA A 160 -6.69 9.34 1.70
C ALA A 160 -6.18 9.27 0.23
N LEU A 161 -7.10 9.20 -0.74
CA LEU A 161 -6.74 9.31 -2.15
C LEU A 161 -6.27 10.73 -2.48
N GLY A 162 -6.92 11.76 -1.94
CA GLY A 162 -6.55 13.16 -2.10
C GLY A 162 -5.12 13.44 -1.65
N ASP A 163 -4.76 12.98 -0.45
CA ASP A 163 -3.39 13.08 0.07
C ASP A 163 -2.37 12.39 -0.85
N THR A 164 -2.75 11.26 -1.42
CA THR A 164 -1.91 10.51 -2.36
C THR A 164 -1.69 11.30 -3.65
N LEU A 165 -2.75 11.82 -4.25
CA LEU A 165 -2.69 12.60 -5.48
C LEU A 165 -1.89 13.90 -5.31
N LEU A 166 -2.13 14.63 -4.21
CA LEU A 166 -1.43 15.88 -3.89
C LEU A 166 0.08 15.70 -3.72
N ARG A 167 0.50 14.52 -3.26
CA ARG A 167 1.91 14.19 -3.00
C ARG A 167 2.56 13.42 -4.15
N ASP A 168 1.97 13.38 -5.34
CA ASP A 168 2.45 12.58 -6.48
C ASP A 168 2.69 11.11 -6.09
N GLY A 169 1.73 10.52 -5.37
CA GLY A 169 1.73 9.10 -5.02
C GLY A 169 1.23 8.23 -6.17
N TRP A 170 1.61 6.96 -6.14
CA TRP A 170 1.14 6.02 -7.16
C TRP A 170 -0.36 5.71 -6.99
N VAL A 171 -1.07 5.67 -8.12
CA VAL A 171 -2.48 5.24 -8.22
C VAL A 171 -2.60 4.19 -9.33
N HIS A 172 -3.53 3.25 -9.18
CA HIS A 172 -3.75 2.21 -10.18
C HIS A 172 -4.27 2.79 -11.51
N GLY A 173 -4.04 2.09 -12.63
CA GLY A 173 -4.46 2.54 -13.96
C GLY A 173 -5.97 2.80 -14.08
N ASP A 174 -6.77 2.04 -13.34
CA ASP A 174 -8.24 2.12 -13.36
C ASP A 174 -8.83 3.23 -12.49
N THR A 175 -8.00 4.00 -11.77
CA THR A 175 -8.48 5.05 -10.85
C THR A 175 -9.42 6.05 -11.53
N LEU A 176 -9.16 6.40 -12.80
CA LEU A 176 -10.06 7.29 -13.56
C LEU A 176 -11.45 6.69 -13.75
N THR A 177 -11.52 5.42 -14.17
CA THR A 177 -12.79 4.69 -14.38
C THR A 177 -13.58 4.57 -13.09
N VAL A 178 -12.90 4.29 -11.98
CA VAL A 178 -13.52 4.20 -10.65
C VAL A 178 -14.06 5.57 -10.21
N LEU A 179 -13.26 6.65 -10.36
CA LEU A 179 -13.69 8.01 -10.03
C LEU A 179 -14.87 8.49 -10.89
N ASP A 180 -14.91 8.16 -12.18
CA ASP A 180 -16.05 8.52 -13.04
C ASP A 180 -17.31 7.79 -12.59
N SER A 181 -17.21 6.49 -12.31
CA SER A 181 -18.31 5.70 -11.78
C SER A 181 -18.83 6.25 -10.45
N LEU A 182 -17.93 6.66 -9.56
CA LEU A 182 -18.30 7.34 -8.30
C LEU A 182 -19.07 8.63 -8.56
N LEU A 183 -18.59 9.46 -9.47
CA LEU A 183 -19.25 10.72 -9.82
C LEU A 183 -20.67 10.48 -10.34
N GLN A 184 -20.88 9.46 -11.19
CA GLN A 184 -22.20 9.11 -11.71
C GLN A 184 -23.16 8.65 -10.60
N GLN A 185 -22.70 7.84 -9.65
CA GLN A 185 -23.57 7.40 -8.54
C GLN A 185 -23.90 8.53 -7.57
N LEU A 186 -22.94 9.41 -7.28
CA LEU A 186 -23.19 10.60 -6.47
C LEU A 186 -24.20 11.55 -7.13
N LYS A 187 -24.13 11.74 -8.45
CA LYS A 187 -25.14 12.50 -9.21
C LYS A 187 -26.54 11.85 -9.14
N ARG A 188 -26.61 10.53 -9.03
CA ARG A 188 -27.86 9.77 -8.82
C ARG A 188 -28.31 9.70 -7.36
N ARG A 189 -27.58 10.33 -6.44
CA ARG A 189 -27.80 10.29 -4.97
C ARG A 189 -27.66 8.90 -4.34
N ASP A 190 -27.01 7.96 -5.03
CA ASP A 190 -26.75 6.62 -4.50
C ASP A 190 -25.38 6.56 -3.81
N VAL A 191 -25.34 7.00 -2.54
CA VAL A 191 -24.11 7.02 -1.73
C VAL A 191 -23.66 5.62 -1.32
N ASN A 192 -24.58 4.66 -1.22
CA ASN A 192 -24.26 3.28 -0.83
C ASN A 192 -23.48 2.58 -1.95
N THR A 193 -23.97 2.68 -3.19
CA THR A 193 -23.26 2.13 -4.35
C THR A 193 -21.94 2.88 -4.58
N ALA A 194 -21.92 4.21 -4.38
CA ALA A 194 -20.67 4.97 -4.43
C ALA A 194 -19.65 4.46 -3.38
N GLU A 195 -20.06 4.22 -2.13
CA GLU A 195 -19.17 3.64 -1.11
C GLU A 195 -18.62 2.26 -1.53
N GLN A 196 -19.44 1.39 -2.15
CA GLN A 196 -18.93 0.10 -2.63
C GLN A 196 -17.94 0.24 -3.77
N ILE A 197 -18.19 1.13 -4.72
CA ILE A 197 -17.27 1.40 -5.83
C ILE A 197 -15.94 1.96 -5.32
N ALA A 198 -15.98 2.83 -4.29
CA ALA A 198 -14.79 3.45 -3.72
C ALA A 198 -13.81 2.44 -3.12
N LYS A 199 -14.29 1.25 -2.69
CA LYS A 199 -13.42 0.16 -2.23
C LYS A 199 -12.50 -0.40 -3.31
N ASN A 200 -12.81 -0.16 -4.58
CA ASN A 200 -11.97 -0.56 -5.72
C ASN A 200 -10.84 0.46 -6.00
N LEU A 201 -10.76 1.57 -5.24
CA LEU A 201 -9.64 2.51 -5.34
C LEU A 201 -8.37 1.87 -4.75
N ILE A 202 -7.41 1.59 -5.63
CA ILE A 202 -6.10 1.04 -5.28
C ILE A 202 -5.05 2.13 -5.48
N PHE A 203 -4.37 2.51 -4.40
CA PHE A 203 -3.38 3.58 -4.40
C PHE A 203 -2.35 3.41 -3.28
N GLN A 204 -1.21 4.08 -3.43
CA GLN A 204 -0.12 4.09 -2.45
C GLN A 204 -0.45 5.05 -1.30
N LYS A 205 -0.54 4.53 -0.07
CA LYS A 205 -0.62 5.36 1.13
C LYS A 205 0.79 5.83 1.51
N LYS A 206 1.24 6.96 0.95
CA LYS A 206 2.61 7.45 1.16
C LYS A 206 2.94 7.61 2.65
N PRO A 207 4.17 7.26 3.09
CA PRO A 207 4.63 7.52 4.46
C PRO A 207 4.49 8.99 4.82
N SER A 208 4.43 9.33 6.11
CA SER A 208 4.44 10.73 6.53
C SER A 208 5.76 11.42 6.09
N PRO A 209 5.75 12.76 5.88
CA PRO A 209 6.97 13.51 5.57
C PRO A 209 8.09 13.31 6.60
N ASP A 210 7.74 13.13 7.87
CA ASP A 210 8.71 12.89 8.95
C ASP A 210 9.45 11.56 8.75
N VAL A 211 8.75 10.51 8.36
CA VAL A 211 9.37 9.20 8.07
C VAL A 211 10.31 9.29 6.87
N ILE A 212 9.92 10.03 5.83
CA ILE A 212 10.76 10.25 4.64
C ILE A 212 12.02 11.06 5.01
N THR A 213 11.87 12.08 5.85
CA THR A 213 12.97 12.90 6.35
C THR A 213 13.93 12.07 7.19
N GLN A 214 13.42 11.22 8.09
CA GLN A 214 14.21 10.30 8.89
C GLN A 214 15.02 9.35 8.01
N TRP A 215 14.41 8.79 6.95
CA TRP A 215 15.13 7.94 5.99
C TRP A 215 16.23 8.70 5.23
N GLY A 216 15.98 9.97 4.90
CA GLY A 216 16.98 10.85 4.31
C GLY A 216 18.17 11.10 5.25
N GLN A 217 17.90 11.32 6.54
CA GLN A 217 18.94 11.48 7.57
C GLN A 217 19.76 10.19 7.75
N GLU A 218 19.09 9.06 7.91
CA GLU A 218 19.72 7.74 8.08
C GLU A 218 20.67 7.42 6.91
N THR A 219 20.22 7.65 5.67
CA THR A 219 21.08 7.43 4.49
C THR A 219 22.14 8.52 4.30
N GLY A 220 21.89 9.74 4.75
CA GLY A 220 22.89 10.80 4.82
C GLY A 220 24.04 10.45 5.77
N GLU A 221 23.72 9.86 6.93
CA GLU A 221 24.73 9.35 7.88
C GLU A 221 25.56 8.22 7.27
N LEU A 222 24.91 7.24 6.63
CA LEU A 222 25.61 6.16 5.91
C LEU A 222 26.58 6.70 4.84
N LEU A 223 26.14 7.70 4.06
CA LEU A 223 26.99 8.35 3.07
C LEU A 223 28.17 9.09 3.71
N SER A 224 27.92 9.80 4.81
CA SER A 224 28.97 10.52 5.54
C SER A 224 30.04 9.57 6.07
N ILE A 225 29.63 8.42 6.61
CA ILE A 225 30.55 7.36 7.08
C ILE A 225 31.38 6.84 5.89
N ALA A 226 30.75 6.47 4.78
CA ALA A 226 31.45 5.96 3.61
C ALA A 226 32.44 6.98 3.00
N ARG A 227 32.12 8.28 3.07
CA ARG A 227 33.03 9.36 2.67
C ARG A 227 34.24 9.48 3.59
N ALA A 228 34.04 9.38 4.90
CA ALA A 228 35.12 9.44 5.88
C ALA A 228 36.10 8.26 5.76
N GLU A 229 35.65 7.11 5.24
CA GLU A 229 36.49 5.92 5.04
C GLU A 229 37.44 6.02 3.83
N GLY A 230 37.35 7.07 3.00
CA GLY A 230 38.38 7.58 2.08
C GLY A 230 38.99 6.60 1.07
N SER A 231 39.80 5.68 1.57
CA SER A 231 40.50 4.63 0.83
C SER A 231 39.67 3.37 0.58
N VAL A 232 38.42 3.28 1.06
CA VAL A 232 37.58 2.07 0.97
C VAL A 232 36.21 2.36 0.36
N GLY A 233 35.73 1.42 -0.46
CA GLY A 233 34.37 1.34 -0.98
C GLY A 233 34.00 2.48 -1.92
N PHE A 234 32.94 3.20 -1.56
CA PHE A 234 32.32 4.27 -2.34
C PHE A 234 33.31 5.36 -2.78
N THR A 235 34.14 5.84 -1.85
CA THR A 235 35.10 6.93 -2.09
C THR A 235 36.28 6.47 -2.95
N ALA A 236 36.77 5.25 -2.70
CA ALA A 236 37.81 4.63 -3.52
C ALA A 236 37.36 4.43 -4.97
N LEU A 237 36.09 4.08 -5.21
CA LEU A 237 35.56 3.88 -6.55
C LEU A 237 35.52 5.18 -7.38
N ALA A 238 35.48 6.37 -6.76
CA ALA A 238 35.49 7.64 -7.49
C ALA A 238 36.69 7.78 -8.46
N SER A 239 37.79 7.07 -8.19
CA SER A 239 38.97 7.02 -9.08
C SER A 239 38.75 6.21 -10.36
N PHE A 240 37.71 5.39 -10.45
CA PHE A 240 37.38 4.54 -11.60
C PHE A 240 36.40 5.29 -12.51
N THR A 241 36.91 6.34 -13.16
CA THR A 241 36.12 7.31 -13.93
C THR A 241 35.09 6.68 -14.89
N PRO A 242 35.44 5.69 -15.73
CA PRO A 242 34.47 5.06 -16.63
C PRO A 242 33.33 4.32 -15.92
N VAL A 243 33.65 3.67 -14.79
CA VAL A 243 32.67 2.94 -13.98
C VAL A 243 31.70 3.91 -13.31
N VAL A 244 32.21 4.94 -12.64
CA VAL A 244 31.33 5.93 -11.98
C VAL A 244 30.53 6.74 -12.99
N THR A 245 31.07 7.05 -14.17
CA THR A 245 30.31 7.70 -15.25
C THR A 245 29.13 6.83 -15.69
N SER A 246 29.39 5.54 -15.94
CA SER A 246 28.35 4.59 -16.36
C SER A 246 27.29 4.36 -15.28
N ALA A 247 27.71 4.31 -14.00
CA ALA A 247 26.82 4.23 -12.85
C ALA A 247 25.93 5.47 -12.71
N VAL A 248 26.52 6.66 -12.80
CA VAL A 248 25.79 7.94 -12.74
C VAL A 248 24.76 8.02 -13.86
N ASP A 249 25.15 7.70 -15.10
CA ASP A 249 24.23 7.71 -16.24
C ASP A 249 23.08 6.72 -16.08
N LEU A 250 23.33 5.56 -15.47
CA LEU A 250 22.32 4.56 -15.20
C LEU A 250 21.34 5.02 -14.11
N ALA A 251 21.85 5.58 -13.02
CA ALA A 251 21.05 6.09 -11.91
C ALA A 251 20.18 7.28 -12.32
N LEU A 252 20.76 8.26 -13.03
CA LEU A 252 20.06 9.48 -13.44
C LEU A 252 18.84 9.24 -14.33
N ARG A 253 18.81 8.12 -15.09
CA ARG A 253 17.63 7.72 -15.89
C ARG A 253 16.44 7.30 -15.02
N ASN A 254 16.69 6.95 -13.76
CA ASN A 254 15.70 6.51 -12.79
C ASN A 254 15.42 7.58 -11.71
N CYS A 255 16.08 8.75 -11.80
CA CYS A 255 15.84 9.89 -10.94
C CYS A 255 14.90 10.92 -11.59
N MET A 256 14.29 11.78 -10.77
CA MET A 256 13.49 12.90 -11.25
C MET A 256 14.33 13.84 -12.13
N PRO A 257 13.76 14.45 -13.19
CA PRO A 257 14.52 15.28 -14.14
C PRO A 257 15.36 16.39 -13.50
N ARG A 258 14.88 16.97 -12.38
CA ARG A 258 15.61 17.99 -11.61
C ARG A 258 16.96 17.48 -11.08
N VAL A 259 17.05 16.22 -10.67
CA VAL A 259 18.29 15.60 -10.17
C VAL A 259 19.30 15.50 -11.30
N ARG A 260 18.85 15.03 -12.47
CA ARG A 260 19.69 14.95 -13.67
C ARG A 260 20.26 16.30 -14.05
N SER A 261 19.42 17.33 -14.10
CA SER A 261 19.86 18.69 -14.43
C SER A 261 20.83 19.26 -13.38
N SER A 262 20.70 18.89 -12.11
CA SER A 262 21.60 19.32 -11.03
C SER A 262 22.95 18.63 -11.09
N VAL A 263 22.97 17.29 -11.14
CA VAL A 263 24.20 16.50 -11.14
C VAL A 263 25.04 16.76 -12.39
N MET A 264 24.41 16.90 -13.56
CA MET A 264 25.15 17.11 -14.82
C MET A 264 25.82 18.48 -14.95
N GLN A 265 25.65 19.39 -13.97
CA GLN A 265 26.39 20.66 -13.92
C GLN A 265 27.85 20.46 -13.51
N ASP A 266 28.14 19.41 -12.74
CA ASP A 266 29.49 19.12 -12.29
C ASP A 266 30.35 18.58 -13.44
N ARG A 267 31.53 19.19 -13.62
CA ARG A 267 32.43 18.86 -14.73
C ARG A 267 33.09 17.50 -14.51
N GLU A 268 33.64 17.29 -13.31
CA GLU A 268 34.41 16.08 -13.01
C GLU A 268 33.48 14.90 -12.71
N PRO A 269 33.76 13.69 -13.24
CA PRO A 269 32.98 12.49 -12.96
C PRO A 269 32.92 12.12 -11.46
N ALA A 270 33.98 12.38 -10.70
CA ALA A 270 34.01 12.17 -9.26
C ALA A 270 33.04 13.11 -8.53
N ASP A 271 32.97 14.39 -8.93
CA ASP A 271 32.03 15.35 -8.34
C ASP A 271 30.58 14.94 -8.62
N ARG A 272 30.29 14.52 -9.87
CA ARG A 272 28.99 13.96 -10.25
C ARG A 272 28.61 12.75 -9.42
N TRP A 273 29.57 11.84 -9.17
CA TRP A 273 29.39 10.66 -8.33
C TRP A 273 29.01 11.04 -6.89
N TYR A 274 29.74 11.98 -6.30
CA TYR A 274 29.48 12.46 -4.95
C TYR A 274 28.16 13.23 -4.83
N HIS A 275 27.84 14.09 -5.80
CA HIS A 275 26.60 14.85 -5.84
C HIS A 275 25.40 13.93 -6.03
N LEU A 276 25.46 12.97 -6.96
CA LEU A 276 24.42 11.98 -7.17
C LEU A 276 24.09 11.24 -5.87
N ALA A 277 25.10 10.71 -5.17
CA ALA A 277 24.88 9.97 -3.93
C ALA A 277 24.17 10.82 -2.86
N HIS A 278 24.47 12.13 -2.81
CA HIS A 278 23.79 13.05 -1.91
C HIS A 278 22.31 13.25 -2.29
N GLN A 279 22.01 13.44 -3.58
CA GLN A 279 20.62 13.51 -4.07
C GLN A 279 19.86 12.21 -3.78
N MET A 280 20.53 11.07 -3.89
CA MET A 280 19.91 9.76 -3.69
C MET A 280 19.61 9.40 -2.23
N THR A 281 19.98 10.24 -1.26
CA THR A 281 19.54 10.06 0.14
C THR A 281 18.02 10.21 0.28
N THR A 282 17.37 10.98 -0.60
CA THR A 282 15.93 11.24 -0.50
C THR A 282 15.11 10.35 -1.44
N PRO A 283 14.17 9.52 -0.94
CA PRO A 283 13.37 8.61 -1.77
C PRO A 283 12.52 9.29 -2.85
N GLU A 284 12.04 10.52 -2.59
CA GLU A 284 11.18 11.29 -3.50
C GLU A 284 11.93 11.85 -4.73
N LEU A 285 13.25 11.68 -4.78
CA LEU A 285 14.07 12.06 -5.92
C LEU A 285 14.18 10.97 -6.99
N PHE A 286 13.51 9.83 -6.78
CA PHE A 286 13.44 8.70 -7.69
C PHE A 286 12.10 8.70 -8.44
N ILE A 287 12.10 8.27 -9.69
CA ILE A 287 10.86 8.02 -10.46
C ILE A 287 10.05 6.91 -9.78
N HIS A 288 10.74 5.85 -9.34
CA HIS A 288 10.16 4.78 -8.55
C HIS A 288 10.85 4.71 -7.19
N SER A 289 10.17 5.18 -6.14
CA SER A 289 10.73 5.28 -4.79
C SER A 289 11.26 3.94 -4.24
N VAL A 290 10.74 2.81 -4.72
CA VAL A 290 11.20 1.45 -4.35
C VAL A 290 12.68 1.25 -4.69
N GLN A 291 13.19 1.85 -5.77
CA GLN A 291 14.59 1.74 -6.17
C GLN A 291 15.56 2.38 -5.15
N TRP A 292 15.10 3.37 -4.39
CA TRP A 292 15.88 3.93 -3.26
C TRP A 292 16.22 2.84 -2.24
N ALA A 293 15.26 1.98 -1.90
CA ALA A 293 15.48 0.92 -0.92
C ALA A 293 16.47 -0.13 -1.43
N PHE A 294 16.38 -0.53 -2.71
CA PHE A 294 17.35 -1.45 -3.32
C PHE A 294 18.75 -0.84 -3.40
N TYR A 295 18.84 0.44 -3.78
CA TYR A 295 20.13 1.13 -3.88
C TYR A 295 20.83 1.18 -2.53
N TRP A 296 20.16 1.63 -1.47
CA TRP A 296 20.80 1.76 -0.16
C TRP A 296 21.10 0.43 0.52
N ALA A 297 20.35 -0.64 0.23
CA ALA A 297 20.74 -1.99 0.62
C ALA A 297 22.01 -2.43 -0.13
N GLY A 298 22.08 -2.20 -1.44
CA GLY A 298 23.26 -2.47 -2.26
C GLY A 298 24.48 -1.65 -1.84
N PHE A 299 24.29 -0.38 -1.48
CA PHE A 299 25.31 0.55 -1.02
C PHE A 299 25.95 0.07 0.28
N GLN A 300 25.14 -0.20 1.31
CA GLN A 300 25.62 -0.67 2.61
C GLN A 300 26.37 -1.99 2.46
N HIS A 301 25.75 -2.93 1.74
CA HIS A 301 26.36 -4.22 1.48
C HIS A 301 27.72 -4.11 0.78
N ALA A 302 27.81 -3.31 -0.29
CA ALA A 302 29.05 -3.13 -1.04
C ALA A 302 30.12 -2.42 -0.20
N GLN A 303 29.74 -1.41 0.60
CA GLN A 303 30.65 -0.68 1.48
C GLN A 303 31.24 -1.61 2.55
N GLU A 304 30.39 -2.35 3.27
CA GLU A 304 30.80 -3.27 4.32
C GLU A 304 31.67 -4.40 3.77
N PHE A 305 31.27 -5.00 2.65
CA PHE A 305 32.06 -6.05 2.00
C PHE A 305 33.47 -5.57 1.59
N SER A 306 33.59 -4.33 1.13
CA SER A 306 34.88 -3.74 0.75
C SER A 306 35.77 -3.48 1.96
N LYS A 307 35.16 -3.08 3.07
CA LYS A 307 35.84 -2.91 4.35
C LYS A 307 36.37 -4.24 4.86
N ASP A 308 35.56 -5.29 4.82
CA ASP A 308 35.99 -6.65 5.20
C ASP A 308 37.15 -7.13 4.31
N LEU A 309 37.05 -6.94 2.99
CA LEU A 309 38.13 -7.27 2.05
C LEU A 309 39.40 -6.45 2.28
N SER A 310 39.29 -5.20 2.73
CA SER A 310 40.46 -4.38 3.06
C SER A 310 41.21 -4.87 4.30
N GLN A 311 40.51 -5.61 5.19
CA GLN A 311 41.04 -6.11 6.46
C GLN A 311 41.51 -7.57 6.39
N ALA A 312 41.01 -8.37 5.44
CA ALA A 312 41.28 -9.80 5.34
C ALA A 312 41.61 -10.26 3.90
N SER A 313 42.64 -11.09 3.76
CA SER A 313 43.02 -11.74 2.49
C SER A 313 42.37 -13.13 2.36
N ALA A 314 41.11 -13.21 1.91
CA ALA A 314 40.41 -14.48 1.63
C ALA A 314 40.74 -15.03 0.21
N HIS A 315 40.36 -16.26 -0.17
CA HIS A 315 40.39 -16.72 -1.58
C HIS A 315 39.11 -16.31 -2.36
N GLU A 316 39.11 -16.47 -3.70
CA GLU A 316 38.02 -16.05 -4.61
C GLU A 316 36.66 -16.69 -4.28
N GLU A 317 36.60 -18.02 -4.12
CA GLU A 317 35.36 -18.74 -3.78
C GLU A 317 34.76 -18.32 -2.43
N HIS A 318 35.63 -18.04 -1.45
CA HIS A 318 35.22 -17.48 -0.15
C HIS A 318 34.66 -16.06 -0.30
N SER A 319 35.15 -15.28 -1.26
CA SER A 319 34.71 -13.92 -1.52
C SER A 319 33.29 -13.92 -2.10
N SER A 320 33.03 -14.73 -3.14
CA SER A 320 31.66 -14.90 -3.69
C SER A 320 30.68 -15.44 -2.64
N GLY A 321 31.09 -16.39 -1.80
CA GLY A 321 30.21 -16.95 -0.76
C GLY A 321 29.85 -15.95 0.34
N SER A 322 30.85 -15.20 0.83
CA SER A 322 30.65 -14.15 1.84
C SER A 322 29.80 -13.01 1.29
N PHE A 323 30.11 -12.53 0.08
CA PHE A 323 29.38 -11.48 -0.62
C PHE A 323 27.88 -11.80 -0.69
N LEU A 324 27.52 -12.98 -1.18
CA LEU A 324 26.12 -13.37 -1.37
C LEU A 324 25.36 -13.55 -0.04
N LYS A 325 26.03 -14.06 1.00
CA LYS A 325 25.43 -14.20 2.32
C LYS A 325 25.07 -12.84 2.92
N SER A 326 26.01 -11.88 2.87
CA SER A 326 25.79 -10.53 3.40
C SER A 326 24.80 -9.75 2.54
N PHE A 327 24.81 -9.93 1.22
CA PHE A 327 23.84 -9.31 0.30
C PHE A 327 22.41 -9.64 0.70
N ARG A 328 22.12 -10.93 0.90
CA ARG A 328 20.78 -11.39 1.29
C ARG A 328 20.35 -10.77 2.62
N SER A 329 21.21 -10.85 3.63
CA SER A 329 20.92 -10.34 4.97
C SER A 329 20.56 -8.86 4.92
N GLU A 330 21.32 -8.08 4.15
CA GLU A 330 21.11 -6.64 4.06
C GLU A 330 19.85 -6.28 3.27
N PHE A 331 19.55 -6.98 2.17
CA PHE A 331 18.32 -6.74 1.41
C PHE A 331 17.06 -7.16 2.18
N GLU A 332 17.08 -8.28 2.91
CA GLU A 332 15.97 -8.69 3.77
C GLU A 332 15.74 -7.69 4.90
N ARG A 333 16.81 -7.29 5.60
CA ARG A 333 16.77 -6.39 6.77
C ARG A 333 16.39 -4.95 6.39
N TRP A 334 17.03 -4.41 5.35
CA TRP A 334 16.87 -3.02 4.94
C TRP A 334 15.76 -2.86 3.89
N ALA A 335 15.98 -3.38 2.68
CA ALA A 335 15.09 -3.12 1.56
C ALA A 335 13.68 -3.65 1.83
N GLY A 336 13.57 -4.85 2.42
CA GLY A 336 12.28 -5.42 2.78
C GLY A 336 11.46 -4.54 3.73
N ALA A 337 12.07 -4.09 4.82
CA ALA A 337 11.42 -3.22 5.80
C ALA A 337 10.99 -1.88 5.18
N LYS A 338 11.88 -1.22 4.43
CA LYS A 338 11.59 0.08 3.81
C LYS A 338 10.52 -0.01 2.74
N ILE A 339 10.57 -1.03 1.87
CA ILE A 339 9.56 -1.25 0.81
C ILE A 339 8.18 -1.47 1.42
N ASN A 340 8.08 -2.30 2.46
CA ASN A 340 6.81 -2.53 3.15
C ASN A 340 6.27 -1.24 3.80
N ALA A 341 7.17 -0.39 4.31
CA ALA A 341 6.80 0.89 4.90
C ALA A 341 6.41 1.97 3.87
N MET A 342 6.74 1.82 2.58
CA MET A 342 6.38 2.79 1.52
C MET A 342 4.88 2.84 1.20
N GLY A 343 4.07 1.93 1.76
CA GLY A 343 2.60 1.99 1.74
C GLY A 343 1.94 1.64 0.42
N TYR A 344 2.65 0.94 -0.47
CA TYR A 344 2.06 0.34 -1.66
C TYR A 344 1.09 -0.80 -1.28
N PRO A 345 -0.07 -0.92 -1.94
CA PRO A 345 -1.05 -1.94 -1.62
C PRO A 345 -0.55 -3.33 -2.01
N GLY A 346 -0.87 -4.33 -1.18
CA GLY A 346 -0.59 -5.74 -1.47
C GLY A 346 0.89 -6.10 -1.51
N VAL A 347 1.82 -5.25 -1.08
CA VAL A 347 3.26 -5.56 -1.19
C VAL A 347 3.72 -6.52 -0.11
N LYS A 348 4.31 -7.64 -0.54
CA LYS A 348 5.18 -8.49 0.28
C LYS A 348 6.51 -8.63 -0.44
N SER A 349 7.58 -8.11 0.15
CA SER A 349 8.92 -8.32 -0.37
C SER A 349 9.48 -9.65 0.12
N PHE A 350 10.16 -10.36 -0.78
CA PHE A 350 10.92 -11.56 -0.46
C PHE A 350 12.28 -11.45 -1.14
N PHE A 351 13.32 -11.47 -0.31
CA PHE A 351 14.68 -11.65 -0.78
C PHE A 351 15.10 -13.04 -0.33
N GLY A 352 15.83 -13.73 -1.19
CA GLY A 352 16.20 -15.10 -0.89
C GLY A 352 17.50 -15.46 -1.57
N THR A 353 18.18 -16.44 -1.00
CA THR A 353 19.19 -17.19 -1.73
C THR A 353 18.75 -18.63 -1.82
N LEU A 354 19.04 -19.30 -2.93
CA LEU A 354 18.96 -20.75 -3.07
C LEU A 354 20.37 -21.25 -3.37
N ALA A 355 20.92 -22.07 -2.47
CA ALA A 355 22.21 -22.71 -2.68
C ALA A 355 21.97 -24.15 -3.15
N LEU A 356 22.35 -24.45 -4.39
CA LEU A 356 22.35 -25.78 -4.98
C LEU A 356 23.76 -26.36 -4.83
N GLY A 357 23.96 -27.20 -3.82
CA GLY A 357 25.26 -27.80 -3.53
C GLY A 357 25.58 -28.97 -4.46
N GLY A 358 26.85 -29.08 -4.91
CA GLY A 358 27.41 -30.31 -5.48
C GLY A 358 26.97 -30.67 -6.91
N THR A 359 26.52 -29.71 -7.72
CA THR A 359 26.01 -29.98 -9.08
C THR A 359 27.06 -29.71 -10.17
N THR A 360 27.00 -30.46 -11.27
CA THR A 360 27.77 -30.24 -12.51
C THR A 360 27.42 -28.94 -13.25
N ALA A 361 26.54 -28.11 -12.67
CA ALA A 361 25.91 -26.96 -13.29
C ALA A 361 26.85 -25.76 -13.48
N GLU A 362 27.73 -25.47 -12.51
CA GLU A 362 28.72 -24.39 -12.63
C GLU A 362 29.66 -24.64 -13.82
N ALA A 363 30.06 -25.90 -14.01
CA ALA A 363 30.89 -26.29 -15.14
C ALA A 363 30.16 -26.16 -16.50
N HIS A 364 28.83 -26.12 -16.53
CA HIS A 364 28.05 -25.89 -17.75
C HIS A 364 27.78 -24.42 -18.02
N LEU A 365 27.28 -23.69 -17.03
CA LEU A 365 26.87 -22.29 -17.18
C LEU A 365 28.05 -21.33 -17.16
N GLY A 366 29.15 -21.69 -16.48
CA GLY A 366 30.24 -20.78 -16.20
C GLY A 366 29.76 -19.60 -15.36
N ALA A 367 28.96 -19.82 -14.32
CA ALA A 367 28.54 -18.72 -13.45
C ALA A 367 28.54 -19.17 -12.00
N ASP A 368 29.21 -18.41 -11.15
CA ASP A 368 29.20 -18.59 -9.69
C ASP A 368 27.78 -18.45 -9.13
N PHE A 369 27.00 -17.48 -9.65
CA PHE A 369 25.65 -17.24 -9.18
C PHE A 369 24.73 -16.61 -10.22
N GLY A 370 23.43 -16.80 -10.03
CA GLY A 370 22.38 -16.11 -10.78
C GLY A 370 21.58 -15.15 -9.91
N ILE A 371 21.00 -14.12 -10.51
CA ILE A 371 20.06 -13.19 -9.86
C ILE A 371 18.75 -13.24 -10.63
N ILE A 372 17.64 -13.39 -9.91
CA ILE A 372 16.28 -13.24 -10.41
C ILE A 372 15.67 -12.03 -9.75
N VAL A 373 15.18 -11.10 -10.57
CA VAL A 373 14.39 -9.95 -10.14
C VAL A 373 12.95 -10.16 -10.58
N ASP A 374 12.02 -10.11 -9.64
CA ASP A 374 10.57 -10.13 -9.91
C ASP A 374 9.89 -9.06 -9.06
N ILE A 375 9.67 -7.89 -9.65
CA ILE A 375 9.13 -6.71 -8.96
C ILE A 375 7.81 -6.33 -9.61
N GLU A 376 6.80 -6.19 -8.77
CA GLU A 376 5.47 -5.68 -9.10
C GLU A 376 5.02 -4.77 -7.94
N VAL A 377 5.57 -3.55 -7.91
CA VAL A 377 5.24 -2.56 -6.88
C VAL A 377 4.91 -1.22 -7.51
N GLY A 378 3.64 -0.84 -7.39
CA GLY A 378 3.15 0.40 -7.94
C GLY A 378 3.42 0.49 -9.44
N GLY A 379 4.17 1.50 -9.87
CA GLY A 379 4.51 1.72 -11.27
C GLY A 379 5.74 0.94 -11.74
N LEU A 380 6.46 0.26 -10.85
CA LEU A 380 7.65 -0.52 -11.19
C LEU A 380 7.26 -1.99 -11.37
N VAL A 381 7.25 -2.42 -12.62
CA VAL A 381 7.04 -3.81 -13.01
C VAL A 381 8.25 -4.29 -13.80
N VAL A 382 9.02 -5.22 -13.27
CA VAL A 382 10.23 -5.73 -13.92
C VAL A 382 10.47 -7.19 -13.56
N ARG A 383 10.73 -8.00 -14.60
CA ARG A 383 11.11 -9.42 -14.47
C ARG A 383 12.39 -9.65 -15.25
N LYS A 384 13.49 -9.87 -14.53
CA LYS A 384 14.83 -9.97 -15.14
C LYS A 384 15.66 -11.06 -14.51
N VAL A 385 16.60 -11.56 -15.30
CA VAL A 385 17.63 -12.48 -14.80
C VAL A 385 19.03 -12.06 -15.24
N ALA A 386 20.02 -12.42 -14.45
CA ALA A 386 21.43 -12.27 -14.78
C ALA A 386 22.24 -13.44 -14.23
N LEU A 387 23.29 -13.83 -14.95
CA LEU A 387 24.33 -14.76 -14.53
C LEU A 387 25.62 -13.97 -14.28
N LEU A 388 26.27 -14.25 -13.15
CA LEU A 388 27.46 -13.56 -12.72
C LEU A 388 28.57 -14.56 -12.40
N GLN A 389 29.74 -14.32 -13.01
CA GLN A 389 30.98 -14.98 -12.62
C GLN A 389 31.81 -14.05 -11.73
N GLY A 390 32.14 -14.50 -10.53
CA GLY A 390 33.06 -13.81 -9.65
C GLY A 390 34.50 -13.91 -10.16
N LYS A 391 35.24 -12.80 -10.06
CA LYS A 391 36.68 -12.74 -10.30
C LYS A 391 37.35 -11.78 -9.34
N VAL A 392 38.54 -12.14 -8.86
CA VAL A 392 39.37 -11.21 -8.08
C VAL A 392 40.11 -10.26 -9.02
N SER A 393 39.96 -8.96 -8.78
CA SER A 393 40.69 -7.90 -9.46
C SER A 393 41.86 -7.45 -8.59
N ASN A 394 43.08 -7.82 -8.94
CA ASN A 394 44.28 -7.41 -8.23
C ASN A 394 44.85 -6.13 -8.88
N ASN A 395 44.91 -5.04 -8.11
CA ASN A 395 45.38 -3.74 -8.57
C ASN A 395 44.65 -3.18 -9.81
N GLY A 396 43.39 -3.59 -10.03
CA GLY A 396 42.59 -3.18 -11.19
C GLY A 396 42.77 -4.05 -12.43
N ARG A 397 43.35 -5.25 -12.28
CA ARG A 397 43.43 -6.26 -13.34
C ARG A 397 42.85 -7.58 -12.85
N ALA A 398 42.08 -8.24 -13.70
CA ALA A 398 41.56 -9.57 -13.44
C ALA A 398 41.86 -10.50 -14.61
N ASP A 399 41.99 -11.79 -14.32
CA ASP A 399 42.04 -12.84 -15.34
C ASP A 399 40.64 -13.43 -15.53
N ILE A 400 40.09 -13.28 -16.73
CA ILE A 400 38.76 -13.80 -17.10
C ILE A 400 38.83 -15.09 -17.93
N GLY A 401 40.03 -15.53 -18.31
CA GLY A 401 40.27 -16.79 -18.99
C GLY A 401 40.08 -17.99 -18.06
N SER A 402 39.97 -19.17 -18.66
CA SER A 402 39.97 -20.43 -17.91
C SER A 402 40.42 -21.58 -18.80
N GLU A 403 40.88 -22.67 -18.18
CA GLU A 403 40.97 -23.93 -18.89
C GLU A 403 39.58 -24.44 -19.30
N PRO A 404 39.48 -25.20 -20.41
CA PRO A 404 38.24 -25.83 -20.82
C PRO A 404 37.70 -26.79 -19.75
N SER A 405 36.45 -26.58 -19.33
CA SER A 405 35.83 -27.35 -18.25
C SER A 405 34.35 -27.66 -18.54
N GLY A 406 33.77 -28.55 -17.74
CA GLY A 406 32.42 -29.08 -17.97
C GLY A 406 32.35 -30.13 -19.08
N PRO A 407 31.16 -30.67 -19.36
CA PRO A 407 31.03 -31.79 -20.30
C PRO A 407 31.25 -31.37 -21.75
N ASN A 408 30.94 -30.12 -22.10
CA ASN A 408 31.20 -29.59 -23.44
C ASN A 408 32.64 -29.11 -23.63
N LYS A 409 33.51 -29.23 -22.60
CA LYS A 409 34.92 -28.78 -22.63
C LYS A 409 35.05 -27.37 -23.22
N LEU A 410 34.26 -26.43 -22.68
CA LEU A 410 34.27 -25.03 -23.07
C LEU A 410 35.06 -24.19 -22.07
N THR A 411 35.71 -23.13 -22.53
CA THR A 411 36.28 -22.11 -21.64
C THR A 411 35.16 -21.26 -21.03
N GLN A 412 35.50 -20.51 -19.98
CA GLN A 412 34.59 -19.60 -19.29
C GLN A 412 33.96 -18.56 -20.24
N LEU A 413 34.75 -17.99 -21.14
CA LEU A 413 34.31 -16.97 -22.09
C LEU A 413 33.40 -17.53 -23.17
N GLN A 414 33.53 -18.82 -23.51
CA GLN A 414 32.61 -19.49 -24.42
C GLN A 414 31.26 -19.79 -23.76
N LYS A 415 31.23 -19.97 -22.42
CA LYS A 415 30.00 -20.22 -21.66
C LYS A 415 29.20 -18.95 -21.41
N LEU A 416 29.90 -17.85 -21.13
CA LEU A 416 29.35 -16.52 -20.87
C LEU A 416 29.27 -15.67 -22.15
N ASN A 417 28.35 -16.02 -23.03
CA ASN A 417 28.23 -15.43 -24.37
C ASN A 417 26.91 -14.69 -24.62
N ASP A 418 25.98 -14.69 -23.68
CA ASP A 418 24.72 -13.95 -23.81
C ASP A 418 24.93 -12.49 -23.36
N PRO A 419 24.85 -11.50 -24.28
CA PRO A 419 25.10 -10.11 -23.95
C PRO A 419 24.02 -9.50 -23.03
N GLN A 420 22.84 -10.11 -22.90
CA GLN A 420 21.80 -9.60 -22.01
C GLN A 420 21.86 -10.25 -20.62
N GLN A 421 22.29 -11.52 -20.55
CA GLN A 421 22.24 -12.32 -19.33
C GLN A 421 23.59 -12.41 -18.60
N ASP A 422 24.73 -12.37 -19.30
CA ASP A 422 26.02 -12.81 -18.76
C ASP A 422 26.96 -11.67 -18.35
N PHE A 423 27.44 -11.74 -17.10
CA PHE A 423 28.26 -10.69 -16.48
C PHE A 423 29.43 -11.27 -15.68
N TYR A 424 30.44 -10.44 -15.46
CA TYR A 424 31.49 -10.64 -14.47
C TYR A 424 31.31 -9.65 -13.31
N VAL A 425 31.44 -10.14 -12.08
CA VAL A 425 31.58 -9.29 -10.89
C VAL A 425 33.03 -9.34 -10.41
N PHE A 426 33.64 -8.17 -10.26
CA PHE A 426 35.03 -8.02 -9.86
C PHE A 426 35.12 -7.60 -8.39
N TYR A 427 35.78 -8.42 -7.59
CA TYR A 427 36.13 -8.12 -6.20
C TYR A 427 37.52 -7.49 -6.16
N HIS A 428 37.59 -6.20 -5.88
CA HIS A 428 38.84 -5.46 -5.97
C HIS A 428 39.72 -5.65 -4.75
N ARG A 429 40.96 -6.01 -5.01
CA ARG A 429 42.03 -6.11 -4.02
C ARG A 429 43.16 -5.18 -4.40
N ALA A 430 43.64 -4.47 -3.40
CA ALA A 430 44.76 -3.57 -3.51
C ALA A 430 45.97 -4.17 -2.79
N GLN A 431 47.18 -3.94 -3.31
CA GLN A 431 48.39 -4.10 -2.51
C GLN A 431 48.43 -3.07 -1.37
N ARG A 432 49.27 -3.29 -0.35
CA ARG A 432 49.37 -2.41 0.84
C ARG A 432 49.43 -0.93 0.42
N HIS A 433 48.57 -0.11 1.04
CA HIS A 433 48.39 1.35 0.81
C HIS A 433 47.62 1.79 -0.45
N ALA A 434 47.07 0.86 -1.26
CA ALA A 434 46.19 1.23 -2.37
C ALA A 434 44.69 1.26 -1.95
N SER A 435 43.88 1.99 -2.72
CA SER A 435 42.44 2.12 -2.52
C SER A 435 41.70 0.81 -2.79
N PHE A 436 40.68 0.49 -1.97
CA PHE A 436 39.85 -0.71 -2.08
C PHE A 436 38.44 -0.33 -2.57
N PRO A 437 38.22 -0.11 -3.87
CA PRO A 437 36.89 0.18 -4.39
C PRO A 437 35.96 -1.02 -4.18
N TRP A 438 34.68 -0.74 -4.05
CA TRP A 438 33.70 -1.80 -3.88
C TRP A 438 33.44 -2.59 -5.17
N PRO A 439 32.73 -3.73 -5.11
CA PRO A 439 32.56 -4.59 -6.28
C PRO A 439 31.96 -3.87 -7.49
N THR A 440 32.47 -4.19 -8.67
CA THR A 440 32.00 -3.65 -9.95
C THR A 440 31.54 -4.77 -10.86
N VAL A 441 30.56 -4.50 -11.70
CA VAL A 441 29.97 -5.49 -12.61
C VAL A 441 30.16 -5.05 -14.04
N THR A 442 30.65 -5.95 -14.90
CA THR A 442 30.82 -5.69 -16.33
C THR A 442 30.16 -6.79 -17.14
N ARG A 443 29.53 -6.42 -18.25
CA ARG A 443 28.98 -7.39 -19.19
C ARG A 443 30.10 -8.25 -19.79
N ALA A 444 29.92 -9.56 -19.87
CA ALA A 444 30.94 -10.46 -20.42
C ALA A 444 31.34 -10.06 -21.85
N SER A 445 30.35 -9.72 -22.67
CA SER A 445 30.56 -9.28 -24.06
C SER A 445 31.33 -7.96 -24.19
N ALA A 446 31.43 -7.15 -23.14
CA ALA A 446 32.18 -5.88 -23.17
C ALA A 446 33.68 -6.07 -22.84
N LEU A 447 34.04 -7.23 -22.29
CA LEU A 447 35.42 -7.57 -21.93
C LEU A 447 36.18 -8.28 -23.06
N VAL A 448 35.46 -8.67 -24.11
CA VAL A 448 36.01 -9.36 -25.28
C VAL A 448 35.86 -8.50 -26.52
N THR A 449 36.86 -8.57 -27.39
CA THR A 449 36.87 -7.92 -28.71
C THR A 449 36.76 -8.99 -29.81
N PRO A 450 36.45 -8.62 -31.06
CA PRO A 450 36.43 -9.59 -32.17
C PRO A 450 37.75 -10.35 -32.37
N THR A 451 38.87 -9.79 -31.89
CA THR A 451 40.21 -10.38 -31.94
C THR A 451 40.59 -11.17 -30.68
N THR A 452 39.74 -11.21 -29.66
CA THR A 452 40.02 -11.93 -28.42
C THR A 452 39.95 -13.44 -28.66
N ASP A 453 41.03 -14.15 -28.34
CA ASP A 453 41.04 -15.62 -28.38
C ASP A 453 40.19 -16.19 -27.24
N LEU A 454 38.99 -16.66 -27.58
CA LEU A 454 38.05 -17.24 -26.62
C LEU A 454 38.54 -18.58 -26.04
N LEU A 455 39.56 -19.21 -26.65
CA LEU A 455 40.17 -20.45 -26.16
C LEU A 455 41.34 -20.20 -25.21
N ALA A 456 41.74 -18.94 -25.03
CA ALA A 456 42.86 -18.59 -24.17
C ALA A 456 42.59 -18.99 -22.71
N LYS A 457 43.56 -19.68 -22.12
CA LYS A 457 43.52 -20.10 -20.71
C LYS A 457 43.59 -18.93 -19.73
N SER A 458 44.14 -17.80 -20.17
CA SER A 458 44.31 -16.58 -19.39
C SER A 458 44.09 -15.37 -20.28
N ILE A 459 43.25 -14.44 -19.84
CA ILE A 459 42.98 -13.15 -20.49
C ILE A 459 42.95 -12.08 -19.40
N SER A 460 43.98 -11.24 -19.38
CA SER A 460 44.04 -10.12 -18.45
C SER A 460 43.23 -8.94 -18.96
N VAL A 461 42.27 -8.47 -18.17
CA VAL A 461 41.45 -7.30 -18.47
C VAL A 461 41.59 -6.21 -17.41
N SER A 462 41.47 -4.96 -17.86
CA SER A 462 41.41 -3.79 -16.98
C SER A 462 40.00 -3.66 -16.40
N THR A 463 39.89 -3.76 -15.08
CA THR A 463 38.59 -3.69 -14.38
C THR A 463 38.19 -2.25 -14.02
N ARG A 464 39.03 -1.28 -14.36
CA ARG A 464 38.80 0.16 -14.13
C ARG A 464 38.09 0.85 -15.29
N GLU A 465 38.09 0.22 -16.46
CA GLU A 465 37.77 0.87 -17.73
C GLU A 465 36.32 0.71 -18.17
N SER A 466 35.55 -0.19 -17.55
CA SER A 466 34.16 -0.43 -17.95
C SER A 466 33.34 -1.06 -16.82
N GLY A 467 32.02 -1.00 -16.97
CA GLY A 467 31.07 -1.59 -16.03
C GLY A 467 30.34 -0.57 -15.17
N TRP A 468 29.71 -1.06 -14.11
CA TRP A 468 28.92 -0.30 -13.14
C TRP A 468 29.33 -0.68 -11.73
N ASP A 469 29.04 0.18 -10.76
CA ASP A 469 29.09 -0.24 -9.36
C ASP A 469 27.96 -1.22 -9.03
N TRP A 470 28.16 -2.04 -7.99
CA TRP A 470 27.19 -3.03 -7.56
C TRP A 470 25.81 -2.45 -7.24
N ALA A 471 25.74 -1.35 -6.49
CA ALA A 471 24.47 -0.80 -6.04
C ALA A 471 23.64 -0.29 -7.22
N SER A 472 24.24 0.43 -8.16
CA SER A 472 23.56 0.87 -9.38
C SER A 472 23.20 -0.28 -10.32
N PHE A 473 24.08 -1.27 -10.47
CA PHE A 473 23.81 -2.46 -11.27
C PHE A 473 22.53 -3.18 -10.81
N VAL A 474 22.37 -3.37 -9.49
CA VAL A 474 21.17 -4.01 -8.93
C VAL A 474 19.96 -3.07 -9.03
N ALA A 475 20.04 -1.87 -8.45
CA ALA A 475 18.86 -1.01 -8.27
C ALA A 475 18.33 -0.37 -9.56
N PHE A 476 19.23 -0.06 -10.51
CA PHE A 476 18.88 0.68 -11.73
C PHE A 476 19.17 -0.11 -13.01
N GLY A 477 20.02 -1.12 -12.93
CA GLY A 477 20.16 -2.13 -13.97
C GLY A 477 19.04 -3.16 -13.84
N LEU A 478 19.19 -4.11 -12.93
CA LEU A 478 18.27 -5.25 -12.83
C LEU A 478 16.87 -4.86 -12.36
N CYS A 479 16.74 -3.91 -11.44
CA CYS A 479 15.45 -3.43 -10.92
C CYS A 479 14.85 -2.27 -11.75
N SER A 480 15.14 -2.21 -13.05
CA SER A 480 14.55 -1.23 -13.98
C SER A 480 14.15 -1.91 -15.28
N ALA A 481 12.90 -1.73 -15.72
CA ALA A 481 12.39 -2.34 -16.94
C ALA A 481 13.06 -1.80 -18.21
N THR A 482 13.52 -0.55 -18.19
CA THR A 482 14.06 0.16 -19.36
C THR A 482 15.57 0.03 -19.50
N SER A 483 16.26 -0.54 -18.50
CA SER A 483 17.69 -0.79 -18.62
C SER A 483 17.95 -1.96 -19.57
N GLY A 484 19.04 -1.88 -20.34
CA GLY A 484 19.54 -3.03 -21.12
C GLY A 484 20.36 -4.02 -20.29
N ILE A 485 20.28 -3.94 -18.96
CA ILE A 485 21.06 -4.77 -18.03
C ILE A 485 20.14 -5.89 -17.50
N GLY A 486 20.61 -7.14 -17.62
CA GLY A 486 19.83 -8.34 -17.36
C GLY A 486 18.91 -8.70 -18.54
N ARG A 487 18.65 -10.00 -18.70
CA ARG A 487 17.69 -10.50 -19.68
C ARG A 487 16.28 -10.28 -19.14
N LEU A 488 15.47 -9.53 -19.87
CA LEU A 488 14.06 -9.34 -19.58
C LEU A 488 13.30 -10.65 -19.85
N LEU A 489 12.42 -11.03 -18.93
CA LEU A 489 11.58 -12.21 -19.06
C LEU A 489 10.22 -11.83 -19.66
N GLY A 490 9.77 -12.60 -20.64
CA GLY A 490 8.41 -12.57 -21.14
C GLY A 490 7.39 -13.01 -20.08
N GLU A 491 6.12 -12.70 -20.33
CA GLU A 491 5.04 -12.89 -19.37
C GLU A 491 4.93 -14.33 -18.83
N HIS A 492 5.16 -15.32 -19.69
CA HIS A 492 5.07 -16.74 -19.36
C HIS A 492 6.44 -17.43 -19.24
N GLU A 493 7.55 -16.69 -19.36
CA GLU A 493 8.88 -17.28 -19.20
C GLU A 493 9.16 -17.61 -17.72
N ASP A 494 9.71 -18.80 -17.51
CA ASP A 494 10.15 -19.26 -16.20
C ASP A 494 11.60 -18.84 -15.94
N ALA A 495 11.80 -17.99 -14.93
CA ALA A 495 13.11 -17.45 -14.57
C ALA A 495 14.16 -18.55 -14.29
N LEU A 496 13.76 -19.65 -13.65
CA LEU A 496 14.67 -20.76 -13.35
C LEU A 496 15.08 -21.49 -14.64
N ALA A 497 14.14 -21.74 -15.55
CA ALA A 497 14.44 -22.38 -16.83
C ALA A 497 15.33 -21.50 -17.72
N VAL A 498 15.11 -20.19 -17.71
CA VAL A 498 15.94 -19.23 -18.46
C VAL A 498 17.38 -19.21 -17.92
N LEU A 499 17.55 -19.12 -16.60
CA LEU A 499 18.88 -19.17 -15.98
C LEU A 499 19.62 -20.47 -16.26
N SER A 500 18.89 -21.57 -16.40
CA SER A 500 19.45 -22.90 -16.61
C SER A 500 19.57 -23.28 -18.10
N LYS A 501 19.34 -22.35 -19.02
CA LYS A 501 19.30 -22.57 -20.48
C LYS A 501 18.37 -23.75 -20.88
N GLY A 502 17.27 -23.94 -20.16
CA GLY A 502 16.24 -24.95 -20.41
C GLY A 502 16.35 -26.23 -19.58
N ASP A 503 17.50 -26.53 -18.96
CA ASP A 503 17.67 -27.71 -18.11
C ASP A 503 17.79 -27.33 -16.64
N ARG A 504 16.73 -27.53 -15.85
CA ARG A 504 16.69 -27.09 -14.44
C ARG A 504 17.70 -27.78 -13.53
N ASN A 505 18.30 -28.90 -13.96
CA ASN A 505 19.38 -29.55 -13.22
C ASN A 505 20.71 -28.79 -13.36
N LEU A 506 20.78 -27.83 -14.30
CA LEU A 506 21.94 -27.00 -14.59
C LEU A 506 21.83 -25.59 -13.99
N LEU A 507 21.06 -25.39 -12.93
CA LEU A 507 21.00 -24.08 -12.25
C LEU A 507 22.33 -23.73 -11.55
N PRO A 508 22.71 -22.43 -11.49
CA PRO A 508 23.88 -21.99 -10.73
C PRO A 508 23.85 -22.49 -9.29
N SER A 509 25.03 -22.75 -8.73
CA SER A 509 25.17 -23.24 -7.35
C SER A 509 24.60 -22.25 -6.32
N ARG A 510 24.47 -20.97 -6.68
CA ARG A 510 23.84 -19.94 -5.86
C ARG A 510 22.90 -19.10 -6.72
N LEU A 511 21.67 -18.95 -6.27
CA LEU A 511 20.68 -18.06 -6.87
C LEU A 511 20.28 -17.01 -5.85
N ILE A 512 20.19 -15.76 -6.28
CA ILE A 512 19.63 -14.65 -5.52
C ILE A 512 18.25 -14.33 -6.09
N PHE A 513 17.28 -14.14 -5.22
CA PHE A 513 15.95 -13.65 -5.57
C PHE A 513 15.76 -12.27 -4.97
N VAL A 514 15.41 -11.31 -5.81
CA VAL A 514 15.04 -9.94 -5.45
C VAL A 514 13.58 -9.79 -5.86
N THR A 515 12.67 -10.01 -4.91
CA THR A 515 11.24 -9.90 -5.18
C THR A 515 10.59 -8.84 -4.31
N ALA A 516 9.77 -8.00 -4.93
CA ALA A 516 8.98 -7.00 -4.24
C ALA A 516 7.63 -6.92 -4.93
N GLY A 517 6.54 -7.18 -4.19
CA GLY A 517 5.19 -7.19 -4.73
C GLY A 517 4.43 -8.43 -4.28
N GLY A 518 3.13 -8.31 -3.99
CA GLY A 518 2.30 -9.46 -3.60
C GLY A 518 1.43 -9.99 -4.73
N GLY A 519 1.83 -9.77 -5.98
CA GLY A 519 1.23 -10.47 -7.12
C GLY A 519 1.44 -11.98 -7.03
N ASP A 520 0.56 -12.74 -7.70
CA ASP A 520 0.55 -14.20 -7.68
C ASP A 520 1.90 -14.81 -8.09
N ARG A 521 2.63 -14.15 -8.98
CA ARG A 521 3.93 -14.59 -9.51
C ARG A 521 5.05 -14.57 -8.47
N SER A 522 5.18 -13.50 -7.69
CA SER A 522 6.18 -13.41 -6.61
C SER A 522 5.90 -14.44 -5.51
N LEU A 523 4.62 -14.69 -5.22
CA LEU A 523 4.19 -15.75 -4.30
C LEU A 523 4.48 -17.15 -4.86
N GLU A 524 4.21 -17.37 -6.14
CA GLU A 524 4.52 -18.63 -6.84
C GLU A 524 6.02 -18.90 -6.81
N LEU A 525 6.86 -17.93 -7.18
CA LEU A 525 8.32 -18.05 -7.15
C LEU A 525 8.82 -18.38 -5.74
N ARG A 526 8.32 -17.67 -4.72
CA ARG A 526 8.63 -17.97 -3.31
C ARG A 526 8.25 -19.39 -2.92
N ASN A 527 7.05 -19.84 -3.30
CA ASN A 527 6.57 -21.18 -3.01
C ASN A 527 7.38 -22.25 -3.76
N ARG A 528 7.74 -22.01 -5.02
CA ARG A 528 8.59 -22.89 -5.82
C ARG A 528 9.98 -23.01 -5.22
N VAL A 529 10.59 -21.91 -4.78
CA VAL A 529 11.87 -21.94 -4.06
C VAL A 529 11.75 -22.73 -2.76
N LYS A 530 10.69 -22.49 -1.96
CA LYS A 530 10.43 -23.25 -0.72
C LYS A 530 10.23 -24.75 -0.98
N ASN A 531 9.47 -25.09 -2.02
CA ASN A 531 9.23 -26.47 -2.42
C ASN A 531 10.52 -27.13 -2.91
N HIS A 532 11.34 -26.41 -3.67
CA HIS A 532 12.64 -26.89 -4.12
C HIS A 532 13.55 -27.21 -2.93
N TYR A 533 13.62 -26.33 -1.92
CA TYR A 533 14.29 -26.62 -0.64
C TYR A 533 13.77 -27.88 0.07
N SER A 534 12.45 -28.13 0.04
CA SER A 534 11.86 -29.30 0.69
C SER A 534 12.14 -30.63 -0.06
N MET A 535 12.20 -30.58 -1.39
CA MET A 535 12.48 -31.75 -2.24
C MET A 535 13.97 -32.09 -2.28
N GLU A 536 14.85 -31.08 -2.36
CA GLU A 536 16.30 -31.25 -2.32
C GLU A 536 16.83 -31.59 -0.92
N GLY A 537 16.24 -30.99 0.14
CA GLY A 537 16.61 -31.31 1.53
C GLY A 537 16.33 -32.78 1.90
N THR A 538 15.33 -33.40 1.28
CA THR A 538 15.02 -34.83 1.45
C THR A 538 15.88 -35.73 0.57
N SER A 539 16.30 -35.29 -0.62
CA SER A 539 17.25 -36.04 -1.46
C SER A 539 18.68 -35.98 -0.92
N TYR A 540 19.13 -34.86 -0.36
CA TYR A 540 20.45 -34.72 0.29
C TYR A 540 20.58 -35.58 1.56
N GLN A 541 19.52 -35.67 2.37
CA GLN A 541 19.49 -36.60 3.52
C GLN A 541 19.48 -38.09 3.08
N ARG A 542 18.88 -38.40 1.92
CA ARG A 542 18.92 -39.76 1.35
C ARG A 542 20.27 -40.08 0.72
N SER A 543 20.93 -39.14 0.05
CA SER A 543 22.25 -39.36 -0.55
C SER A 543 23.37 -39.44 0.50
N MET A 544 23.29 -38.66 1.59
CA MET A 544 24.14 -38.82 2.77
C MET A 544 23.96 -40.19 3.44
N LYS A 545 22.72 -40.68 3.53
CA LYS A 545 22.44 -42.03 4.05
C LYS A 545 22.85 -43.16 3.10
N ALA A 546 22.83 -42.92 1.79
CA ALA A 546 23.22 -43.91 0.78
C ALA A 546 24.73 -43.95 0.53
N GLY A 547 25.44 -42.83 0.70
CA GLY A 547 26.90 -42.71 0.48
C GLY A 547 27.76 -42.95 1.74
N GLY A 548 27.16 -42.96 2.94
CA GLY A 548 27.88 -43.19 4.21
C GLY A 548 28.08 -44.66 4.58
N GLY A 549 27.70 -45.61 3.72
CA GLY A 549 27.61 -47.04 4.07
C GLY A 549 28.66 -47.98 3.48
N SER A 550 29.42 -47.60 2.44
CA SER A 550 30.29 -48.56 1.73
C SER A 550 31.79 -48.24 1.71
N ASP A 551 32.21 -46.99 1.92
CA ASP A 551 33.63 -46.63 1.75
C ASP A 551 34.46 -46.61 3.06
N MET A 552 33.82 -46.77 4.22
CA MET A 552 34.53 -46.77 5.51
C MET A 552 34.99 -48.16 5.99
N GLN A 553 34.65 -49.24 5.28
CA GLN A 553 35.08 -50.62 5.60
C GLN A 553 36.19 -51.18 4.70
N MET A 554 36.63 -50.46 3.64
CA MET A 554 37.72 -50.92 2.77
C MET A 554 39.04 -50.15 2.94
N ARG A 555 39.24 -49.46 4.07
CA ARG A 555 40.53 -48.86 4.47
C ARG A 555 41.03 -49.31 5.84
N MET A 556 40.61 -50.49 6.29
CA MET A 556 41.26 -51.23 7.37
C MET A 556 41.43 -52.70 6.99
N ARG A 557 42.27 -52.96 5.99
CA ARG A 557 43.08 -54.18 5.87
C ARG A 557 44.38 -53.84 5.16
#